data_AF-A0A920KZW6-F1
#
_entry.id   AF-A0A920KZW6-F1
#
_cell.length_a   1.000
_cell.length_b   1.000
_cell.length_c   1.000
_cell.angle_alpha   90.00
_cell.angle_beta   90.00
_cell.angle_gamma   90.00
#
_symmetry.space_group_name_H-M   'P 1'
#
loop_
_entity.id
_entity.type
_entity.pdbx_description
1 polymer ?
#
loop_
_entity_poly.entity_id
_entity_poly.type
_entity_poly.pdbx_seq_one_letter_code
_entity_poly.pdbx_strand_id
1 'polypeptide(L)'
;MGDVEYVDMTFSISKSYLSLCMGVAVRDGIIPDVHAPIRTIVKDGGFDSEQNKNITWAQMLQLTSEWEGTLWDKPDWIDHYRDVIGDSQNLDKRGSKRSLQPPGTYWEYNDVRVNRLSLALMHAFGRPLPEVLKERIMDQLEHQKHGSGMGMIILG
;
A
#
# COMPACT_ATOMS: atom_id res chain seq x y z
N MET A 1 21.38 13.37 -24.49
CA MET A 1 20.98 12.15 -23.75
C MET A 1 20.31 12.59 -22.46
N GLY A 2 18.98 12.59 -22.42
CA GLY A 2 18.26 12.60 -21.15
C GLY A 2 18.22 11.15 -20.69
N ASP A 3 18.74 10.88 -19.51
CA ASP A 3 18.75 9.55 -18.92
C ASP A 3 17.31 9.08 -18.68
N VAL A 4 16.94 7.95 -19.26
CA VAL A 4 15.57 7.39 -19.29
C VAL A 4 15.31 6.46 -18.09
N GLU A 5 16.22 6.46 -17.11
CA GLU A 5 16.12 5.70 -15.86
C GLU A 5 15.50 6.53 -14.72
N TYR A 6 14.50 7.38 -15.03
CA TYR A 6 13.81 8.11 -13.99
C TYR A 6 12.99 7.14 -13.13
N VAL A 7 13.31 7.14 -11.84
CA VAL A 7 12.97 6.20 -10.74
C VAL A 7 11.46 6.01 -10.49
N ASP A 8 10.58 6.50 -11.36
CA ASP A 8 9.13 6.45 -11.23
C ASP A 8 8.53 5.04 -11.36
N MET A 9 9.11 4.18 -12.20
CA MET A 9 8.58 2.82 -12.39
C MET A 9 8.64 1.98 -11.10
N THR A 10 9.68 2.14 -10.27
CA THR A 10 9.84 1.35 -9.04
C THR A 10 8.85 1.76 -7.96
N PHE A 11 8.51 3.05 -7.87
CA PHE A 11 7.50 3.55 -6.92
C PHE A 11 6.08 3.04 -7.21
N SER A 12 5.75 2.78 -8.49
CA SER A 12 4.46 2.22 -8.91
C SER A 12 4.35 0.72 -8.64
N ILE A 13 5.45 -0.03 -8.79
CA ILE A 13 5.49 -1.48 -8.53
C ILE A 13 5.08 -1.80 -7.09
N SER A 14 5.58 -1.05 -6.11
CA SER A 14 5.21 -1.26 -4.69
C SER A 14 3.71 -1.09 -4.44
N LYS A 15 3.02 -0.19 -5.15
CA LYS A 15 1.56 0.01 -4.96
C LYS A 15 0.76 -1.12 -5.57
N SER A 16 1.10 -1.53 -6.78
CA SER A 16 0.48 -2.70 -7.42
C SER A 16 0.67 -3.95 -6.56
N TYR A 17 1.86 -4.10 -5.96
CA TYR A 17 2.17 -5.17 -5.02
C TYR A 17 1.30 -5.11 -3.74
N LEU A 18 1.15 -3.94 -3.12
CA LEU A 18 0.31 -3.78 -1.93
C LEU A 18 -1.18 -3.97 -2.24
N SER A 19 -1.66 -3.49 -3.39
CA SER A 19 -3.03 -3.73 -3.87
C SER A 19 -3.30 -5.22 -4.07
N LEU A 20 -2.29 -5.95 -4.54
CA LEU A 20 -2.38 -7.40 -4.74
C LEU A 20 -2.39 -8.16 -3.40
N CYS A 21 -1.54 -7.75 -2.45
CA CYS A 21 -1.60 -8.25 -1.07
C CYS A 21 -2.96 -7.97 -0.43
N MET A 22 -3.52 -6.78 -0.64
CA MET A 22 -4.87 -6.45 -0.17
C MET A 22 -5.92 -7.38 -0.79
N GLY A 23 -5.86 -7.61 -2.11
CA GLY A 23 -6.77 -8.52 -2.79
C GLY A 23 -6.73 -9.94 -2.21
N VAL A 24 -5.52 -10.43 -1.88
CA VAL A 24 -5.35 -11.71 -1.17
C VAL A 24 -5.96 -11.66 0.23
N ALA A 25 -5.71 -10.59 1.01
CA ALA A 25 -6.24 -10.45 2.36
C ALA A 25 -7.77 -10.42 2.39
N VAL A 26 -8.40 -9.76 1.41
CA VAL A 26 -9.87 -9.74 1.24
C VAL A 26 -10.38 -11.13 0.87
N ARG A 27 -9.77 -11.77 -0.14
CA ARG A 27 -10.17 -13.12 -0.58
C ARG A 27 -10.10 -14.14 0.56
N ASP A 28 -9.06 -14.05 1.37
CA ASP A 28 -8.81 -14.98 2.48
C ASP A 28 -9.59 -14.61 3.76
N GLY A 29 -10.39 -13.54 3.74
CA GLY A 29 -11.21 -13.10 4.88
C GLY A 29 -10.44 -12.44 6.03
N ILE A 30 -9.14 -12.17 5.84
CA ILE A 30 -8.28 -11.48 6.82
C ILE A 30 -8.71 -10.01 6.96
N ILE A 31 -9.00 -9.36 5.83
CA ILE A 31 -9.54 -8.00 5.77
C ILE A 31 -10.90 -8.07 5.07
N PRO A 32 -11.99 -8.36 5.80
CA PRO A 32 -13.31 -8.58 5.19
C PRO A 32 -13.95 -7.31 4.63
N ASP A 33 -13.54 -6.13 5.13
CA ASP A 33 -14.04 -4.83 4.69
C ASP A 33 -12.89 -3.81 4.60
N VAL A 34 -12.63 -3.32 3.39
CA VAL A 34 -11.60 -2.30 3.13
C VAL A 34 -12.01 -0.91 3.64
N HIS A 35 -13.28 -0.69 3.92
CA HIS A 35 -13.79 0.54 4.51
C HIS A 35 -13.81 0.49 6.04
N ALA A 36 -13.46 -0.64 6.66
CA ALA A 36 -13.27 -0.71 8.09
C ALA A 36 -11.99 0.03 8.52
N PRO A 37 -11.97 0.65 9.72
CA PRO A 37 -10.75 1.24 10.26
C PRO A 37 -9.65 0.20 10.45
N ILE A 38 -8.41 0.52 10.06
CA ILE A 38 -7.28 -0.42 10.10
C ILE A 38 -7.01 -0.91 11.54
N ARG A 39 -7.23 -0.02 12.52
CA ARG A 39 -7.08 -0.33 13.94
C ARG A 39 -7.97 -1.45 14.44
N THR A 40 -9.00 -1.86 13.69
CA THR A 40 -9.83 -3.01 14.06
C THR A 40 -9.03 -4.31 14.05
N ILE A 41 -8.07 -4.44 13.12
CA ILE A 41 -7.21 -5.61 12.92
C ILE A 41 -5.80 -5.35 13.48
N VAL A 42 -5.19 -4.20 13.15
CA VAL A 42 -3.80 -3.89 13.50
C VAL A 42 -3.73 -3.16 14.84
N LYS A 43 -2.96 -3.69 15.81
CA LYS A 43 -2.88 -3.21 17.20
C LYS A 43 -1.48 -2.72 17.61
N ASP A 44 -0.71 -2.22 16.65
CA ASP A 44 0.68 -1.77 16.85
C ASP A 44 0.81 -0.33 17.37
N GLY A 45 -0.30 0.31 17.74
CA GLY A 45 -0.35 1.71 18.22
C GLY A 45 -0.35 2.77 17.11
N GLY A 46 -0.03 2.41 15.86
CA GLY A 46 0.11 3.37 14.76
C GLY A 46 -1.20 4.01 14.29
N PHE A 47 -2.35 3.55 14.79
CA PHE A 47 -3.69 4.05 14.46
C PHE A 47 -4.52 4.41 15.71
N ASP A 48 -3.88 4.74 16.84
CA ASP A 48 -4.61 5.08 18.08
C ASP A 48 -4.83 6.58 18.29
N SER A 49 -4.11 7.45 17.58
CA SER A 49 -4.30 8.90 17.67
C SER A 49 -5.66 9.35 17.14
N GLU A 50 -6.12 10.53 17.57
CA GLU A 50 -7.36 11.13 17.08
C GLU A 50 -7.38 11.31 15.56
N GLN A 51 -6.23 11.68 14.97
CA GLN A 51 -6.05 11.80 13.52
C GLN A 51 -6.15 10.43 12.82
N ASN A 52 -5.53 9.38 13.37
CA ASN A 52 -5.35 8.12 12.67
C ASN A 52 -6.45 7.09 12.93
N LYS A 53 -7.22 7.21 14.01
CA LYS A 53 -8.12 6.16 14.49
C LYS A 53 -9.23 5.75 13.53
N ASN A 54 -9.62 6.64 12.64
CA ASN A 54 -10.69 6.40 11.65
C ASN A 54 -10.14 6.09 10.26
N ILE A 55 -8.82 5.97 10.09
CA ILE A 55 -8.20 5.65 8.80
C ILE A 55 -8.58 4.23 8.38
N THR A 56 -9.13 4.12 7.19
CA THR A 56 -9.55 2.87 6.56
C THR A 56 -8.47 2.32 5.62
N TRP A 57 -8.57 1.03 5.30
CA TRP A 57 -7.68 0.41 4.31
C TRP A 57 -7.80 1.08 2.94
N ALA A 58 -9.03 1.42 2.52
CA ALA A 58 -9.32 2.11 1.27
C ALA A 58 -8.63 3.48 1.19
N GLN A 59 -8.67 4.28 2.26
CA GLN A 59 -8.01 5.59 2.29
C GLN A 59 -6.49 5.50 2.20
N MET A 60 -5.87 4.47 2.79
CA MET A 60 -4.44 4.22 2.63
C MET A 60 -4.09 3.82 1.18
N LEU A 61 -4.91 2.96 0.56
CA LEU A 61 -4.71 2.53 -0.84
C LEU A 61 -4.91 3.68 -1.83
N GLN A 62 -5.83 4.61 -1.54
CA GLN A 62 -6.15 5.75 -2.38
C GLN A 62 -5.22 6.96 -2.16
N LEU A 63 -4.26 6.86 -1.23
CA LEU A 63 -3.36 7.95 -0.85
C LEU A 63 -4.10 9.19 -0.31
N THR A 64 -5.20 8.96 0.40
CA THR A 64 -6.03 10.01 1.02
C THR A 64 -6.07 9.92 2.55
N SER A 65 -5.19 9.12 3.15
CA SER A 65 -5.31 8.74 4.56
C SER A 65 -5.07 9.87 5.55
N GLU A 66 -4.27 10.89 5.19
CA GLU A 66 -3.82 11.91 6.14
C GLU A 66 -3.21 11.29 7.41
N TRP A 67 -2.57 10.13 7.29
CA TRP A 67 -1.90 9.47 8.41
C TRP A 67 -0.73 10.32 8.90
N GLU A 68 -0.69 10.54 10.22
CA GLU A 68 0.37 11.27 10.92
C GLU A 68 1.25 10.32 11.72
N GLY A 69 2.56 10.53 11.69
CA GLY A 69 3.46 9.83 12.59
C GLY A 69 4.88 9.70 12.07
N THR A 70 5.65 8.83 12.72
CA THR A 70 7.01 8.49 12.30
C THR A 70 7.11 7.00 12.08
N LEU A 71 7.68 6.60 10.95
CA LEU A 71 7.95 5.21 10.62
C LEU A 71 9.41 5.07 10.19
N TRP A 72 10.16 4.19 10.86
CA TRP A 72 11.60 3.97 10.62
C TRP A 72 12.39 5.28 10.58
N ASP A 73 12.23 6.07 11.65
CA ASP A 73 12.87 7.39 11.85
C ASP A 73 12.50 8.46 10.82
N LYS A 74 11.54 8.18 9.93
CA LYS A 74 11.03 9.12 8.94
C LYS A 74 9.65 9.62 9.35
N PRO A 75 9.52 10.92 9.68
CA PRO A 75 8.21 11.49 9.95
C PRO A 75 7.43 11.69 8.64
N ASP A 76 6.11 11.56 8.68
CA ASP A 76 5.24 11.66 7.49
C ASP A 76 5.38 13.01 6.76
N TRP A 77 5.63 14.09 7.51
CA TRP A 77 5.73 15.44 6.95
C TRP A 77 6.92 15.65 6.01
N ILE A 78 7.91 14.74 5.98
CA ILE A 78 9.03 14.83 5.02
C ILE A 78 8.55 14.76 3.56
N ASP A 79 7.38 14.16 3.34
CA ASP A 79 6.78 13.99 2.03
C ASP A 79 5.65 15.00 1.74
N HIS A 80 5.34 15.92 2.66
CA HIS A 80 4.34 16.94 2.41
C HIS A 80 4.76 17.92 1.30
N TYR A 81 3.76 18.41 0.56
CA TYR A 81 3.93 19.32 -0.57
C TYR A 81 4.84 18.78 -1.67
N ARG A 82 4.93 17.45 -1.82
CA ARG A 82 5.69 16.82 -2.89
C ARG A 82 4.94 17.03 -4.23
N ASP A 83 5.63 17.62 -5.19
CA ASP A 83 5.11 17.78 -6.54
C ASP A 83 5.33 16.49 -7.35
N VAL A 84 4.26 15.72 -7.54
CA VAL A 84 4.26 14.47 -8.30
C VAL A 84 3.47 14.59 -9.61
N ILE A 85 2.65 15.64 -9.76
CA ILE A 85 1.75 15.84 -10.92
C ILE A 85 2.17 17.08 -11.74
N GLY A 86 3.17 17.84 -11.29
CA GLY A 86 3.68 19.03 -11.99
C GLY A 86 2.84 20.29 -11.74
N ASP A 87 2.06 20.31 -10.66
CA ASP A 87 1.13 21.41 -10.33
C ASP A 87 1.62 22.14 -9.07
N SER A 88 2.70 22.90 -9.22
CA SER A 88 3.53 23.33 -8.10
C SER A 88 3.22 24.74 -7.61
N GLN A 89 2.19 24.88 -6.77
CA GLN A 89 1.91 26.14 -6.05
C GLN A 89 2.67 26.28 -4.71
N ASN A 90 3.31 25.21 -4.19
CA ASN A 90 3.91 25.19 -2.84
C ASN A 90 5.27 24.46 -2.76
N LEU A 91 6.09 24.47 -3.83
CA LEU A 91 7.39 23.79 -3.83
C LEU A 91 8.35 24.30 -2.75
N ASP A 92 8.25 25.58 -2.40
CA ASP A 92 9.00 26.25 -1.34
C ASP A 92 8.75 25.63 0.05
N LYS A 93 7.64 24.90 0.22
CA LYS A 93 7.21 24.28 1.49
C LYS A 93 7.45 22.78 1.53
N ARG A 94 8.11 22.19 0.52
CA ARG A 94 8.36 20.75 0.47
C ARG A 94 9.02 20.25 1.75
N GLY A 95 8.48 19.18 2.33
CA GLY A 95 9.00 18.59 3.55
C GLY A 95 8.77 19.43 4.81
N SER A 96 7.74 20.29 4.81
CA SER A 96 7.33 21.04 5.99
C SER A 96 5.99 20.54 6.54
N LYS A 97 5.75 20.82 7.83
CA LYS A 97 4.47 20.46 8.46
C LYS A 97 3.34 21.33 7.91
N ARG A 98 2.16 20.72 7.78
CA ARG A 98 0.90 21.40 7.47
C ARG A 98 -0.19 20.93 8.43
N SER A 99 -1.27 21.69 8.52
CA SER A 99 -2.47 21.15 9.15
C SER A 99 -2.98 19.97 8.32
N LEU A 100 -3.13 18.83 8.97
CA LEU A 100 -3.75 17.67 8.34
C LEU A 100 -5.25 17.89 8.20
N GLN A 101 -5.82 17.27 7.18
CA GLN A 101 -7.26 17.22 6.98
C GLN A 101 -7.84 15.90 7.52
N PRO A 102 -9.17 15.77 7.61
CA PRO A 102 -9.78 14.48 7.91
C PRO A 102 -9.36 13.40 6.90
N PRO A 103 -9.12 12.15 7.34
CA PRO A 103 -8.87 11.05 6.43
C PRO A 103 -9.94 10.93 5.33
N GLY A 104 -9.50 10.79 4.09
CA GLY A 104 -10.33 10.68 2.90
C GLY A 104 -10.62 12.00 2.18
N THR A 105 -10.19 13.17 2.71
CA THR A 105 -10.56 14.47 2.12
C THR A 105 -9.43 15.17 1.36
N TYR A 106 -8.19 14.69 1.49
CA TYR A 106 -7.04 15.28 0.83
C TYR A 106 -6.16 14.20 0.21
N TRP A 107 -5.83 14.36 -1.07
CA TRP A 107 -4.93 13.46 -1.77
C TRP A 107 -3.51 14.03 -1.70
N GLU A 108 -2.57 13.20 -1.27
CA GLU A 108 -1.15 13.53 -1.31
C GLU A 108 -0.34 12.26 -1.41
N TYR A 109 0.56 12.22 -2.40
CA TYR A 109 1.51 11.13 -2.50
C TYR A 109 2.54 11.23 -1.36
N ASN A 110 2.60 10.21 -0.51
CA ASN A 110 3.47 10.17 0.67
C ASN A 110 4.03 8.75 0.89
N ASP A 111 5.36 8.59 0.78
CA ASP A 111 6.01 7.28 0.86
C ASP A 111 5.99 6.72 2.29
N VAL A 112 6.06 7.57 3.31
CA VAL A 112 5.90 7.15 4.71
C VAL A 112 4.52 6.50 4.90
N ARG A 113 3.45 7.07 4.32
CA ARG A 113 2.10 6.51 4.38
C ARG A 113 1.98 5.19 3.60
N VAL A 114 2.63 5.07 2.45
CA VAL A 114 2.70 3.80 1.69
C VAL A 114 3.42 2.71 2.49
N ASN A 115 4.55 3.04 3.11
CA ASN A 115 5.28 2.13 3.98
C ASN A 115 4.47 1.74 5.22
N ARG A 116 3.68 2.68 5.75
CA ARG A 116 2.77 2.40 6.86
C ARG A 116 1.70 1.38 6.47
N LEU A 117 1.15 1.46 5.25
CA LEU A 117 0.22 0.45 4.71
C LEU A 117 0.90 -0.92 4.58
N SER A 118 2.15 -0.96 4.09
CA SER A 118 2.94 -2.20 4.00
C SER A 118 3.09 -2.87 5.37
N LEU A 119 3.47 -2.10 6.39
CA LEU A 119 3.58 -2.59 7.76
C LEU A 119 2.23 -3.07 8.30
N ALA A 120 1.14 -2.33 8.06
CA ALA A 120 -0.20 -2.72 8.49
C ALA A 120 -0.66 -4.03 7.85
N LEU A 121 -0.42 -4.23 6.55
CA LEU A 121 -0.70 -5.49 5.86
C LEU A 121 0.13 -6.64 6.41
N MET A 122 1.43 -6.42 6.68
CA MET A 122 2.28 -7.43 7.32
C MET A 122 1.73 -7.87 8.68
N HIS A 123 1.26 -6.91 9.50
CA HIS A 123 0.60 -7.22 10.77
C HIS A 123 -0.71 -8.00 10.58
N ALA A 124 -1.54 -7.64 9.60
CA ALA A 124 -2.78 -8.35 9.32
C ALA A 124 -2.54 -9.81 8.87
N PHE A 125 -1.53 -10.04 8.03
CA PHE A 125 -1.13 -11.39 7.63
C PHE A 125 -0.40 -12.18 8.73
N GLY A 126 0.20 -11.49 9.71
CA GLY A 126 1.03 -12.12 10.73
C GLY A 126 2.33 -12.73 10.19
N ARG A 127 2.74 -12.37 8.97
CA ARG A 127 3.92 -12.90 8.27
C ARG A 127 4.44 -11.91 7.22
N PRO A 128 5.68 -12.07 6.72
CA PRO A 128 6.24 -11.18 5.71
C PRO A 128 5.44 -11.20 4.41
N LEU A 129 5.13 -10.01 3.86
CA LEU A 129 4.42 -9.89 2.58
C LEU A 129 5.11 -10.61 1.41
N PRO A 130 6.46 -10.63 1.28
CA PRO A 130 7.12 -11.34 0.19
C PRO A 130 6.74 -12.82 0.12
N GLU A 131 6.54 -13.46 1.28
CA GLU A 131 6.13 -14.86 1.33
C GLU A 131 4.68 -15.07 0.90
N VAL A 132 3.76 -14.19 1.34
CA VAL A 132 2.35 -14.20 0.91
C VAL A 132 2.29 -14.13 -0.61
N LEU A 133 3.11 -13.24 -1.20
CA LEU A 133 3.08 -13.03 -2.63
C LEU A 133 3.66 -14.20 -3.43
N LYS A 134 4.76 -14.79 -2.95
CA LYS A 134 5.34 -15.98 -3.54
C LYS A 134 4.32 -17.12 -3.58
N GLU A 135 3.75 -17.46 -2.43
CA GLU A 135 2.82 -18.57 -2.27
C GLU A 135 1.53 -18.39 -3.08
N ARG A 136 0.97 -17.17 -3.09
CA ARG A 136 -0.37 -16.93 -3.64
C ARG A 136 -0.38 -16.53 -5.11
N ILE A 137 0.77 -16.27 -5.70
CA ILE A 137 0.87 -15.71 -7.07
C ILE A 137 1.90 -16.44 -7.89
N MET A 138 3.16 -16.44 -7.45
CA MET A 138 4.24 -17.03 -8.23
C MET A 138 4.06 -18.55 -8.32
N ASP A 139 3.85 -19.21 -7.17
CA ASP A 139 3.66 -20.66 -7.12
C ASP A 139 2.34 -21.07 -7.83
N GLN A 140 1.29 -20.25 -7.76
CA GLN A 140 0.03 -20.50 -8.47
C GLN A 140 0.19 -20.40 -9.99
N LEU A 141 0.95 -19.42 -10.50
CA LEU A 141 1.22 -19.28 -11.93
C LEU A 141 2.06 -20.44 -12.47
N GLU A 142 3.01 -20.93 -11.68
CA GLU A 142 3.78 -22.13 -12.01
C GLU A 142 2.89 -23.38 -12.07
N HIS A 143 1.99 -23.55 -11.11
CA HIS A 143 1.01 -24.65 -11.12
C HIS A 143 0.05 -24.58 -12.32
N GLN A 144 -0.42 -23.39 -12.71
CA GLN A 144 -1.28 -23.22 -13.90
C GLN A 144 -0.53 -23.54 -15.21
N LYS A 145 0.76 -23.18 -15.32
CA LYS A 145 1.59 -23.53 -16.48
C LYS A 145 1.81 -25.03 -16.64
N HIS A 146 1.96 -25.76 -15.53
CA HIS A 146 2.11 -27.22 -15.56
C HIS A 146 0.77 -27.97 -15.67
N GLY A 147 -0.34 -27.38 -15.23
CA GLY A 147 -1.69 -27.96 -15.33
C GLY A 147 -2.34 -27.88 -16.70
N SER A 148 -1.86 -26.99 -17.59
CA SER A 148 -2.44 -26.80 -18.93
C SER A 148 -1.92 -27.80 -19.99
N GLY A 149 -1.13 -28.81 -19.59
CA GLY A 149 -0.49 -29.80 -20.47
C GLY A 149 -1.10 -31.21 -20.47
N MET A 150 -2.21 -31.46 -19.77
CA MET A 150 -2.83 -32.79 -19.70
C MET A 150 -4.29 -32.73 -20.17
N GLY A 151 -4.47 -32.81 -21.48
CA GLY A 151 -5.78 -32.83 -22.12
C GLY A 151 -5.72 -33.20 -23.59
N MET A 152 -4.87 -34.16 -23.98
CA MET A 152 -5.03 -34.84 -25.28
C MET A 152 -5.49 -36.27 -25.02
N ILE A 153 -6.79 -36.43 -25.20
CA ILE A 153 -7.59 -37.63 -25.05
C ILE A 153 -7.03 -38.73 -25.96
N ILE A 154 -6.82 -39.91 -25.37
CA ILE A 154 -6.64 -41.18 -26.07
C ILE A 154 -7.97 -41.56 -26.74
N LEU A 155 -8.01 -41.54 -28.06
CA LEU A 155 -8.94 -42.25 -28.95
C LEU A 155 -8.13 -42.46 -30.24
N GLY A 156 -7.95 -43.62 -30.85
CA GLY A 156 -8.49 -44.98 -30.76
C GLY A 156 -7.93 -45.70 -31.99
#